data_AF-A0A4Z0C7V5-F1
#
_entry.id   AF-A0A4Z0C7V5-F1
#
_cell.length_a   1.000
_cell.length_b   1.000
_cell.length_c   1.000
_cell.angle_alpha   90.00
_cell.angle_beta   90.00
_cell.angle_gamma   90.00
#
_symmetry.space_group_name_H-M   'P 1'
#
loop_
_entity.id
_entity.type
_entity.pdbx_description
1 polymer ?
#
loop_
_entity_poly.entity_id
_entity_poly.type
_entity_poly.pdbx_seq_one_letter_code
_entity_poly.pdbx_strand_id
1 'polypeptide(L)'
;MNPARLADPALQEAGTEQAASLEASDDFDLPASSTRYCPTELLGTFTLLMAGHGRCVSSSMMLGDREYAMWQLARAQTLPDDELRRIAVRLFAYFDDEHGWGHRL
;
A
#
# COMPACT_ATOMS: atom_id res chain seq x y z
N MET A 1 4.98 -54.28 47.01
CA MET A 1 6.06 -53.85 46.10
C MET A 1 6.24 -52.34 46.20
N ASN A 2 7.36 -51.91 46.78
CA ASN A 2 7.98 -50.58 46.67
C ASN A 2 9.52 -50.87 46.63
N PRO A 3 10.39 -50.04 46.03
CA PRO A 3 10.81 -48.83 46.73
C PRO A 3 11.14 -47.61 45.84
N ALA A 4 10.77 -46.44 46.36
CA ALA A 4 11.57 -45.22 46.40
C ALA A 4 11.77 -44.40 45.12
N ARG A 5 11.09 -43.24 45.08
CA ARG A 5 11.84 -41.98 44.93
C ARG A 5 11.45 -41.02 46.05
N LEU A 6 12.47 -40.76 46.86
CA LEU A 6 12.56 -39.91 48.03
C LEU A 6 12.22 -38.45 47.68
N ALA A 7 11.55 -37.80 48.64
CA ALA A 7 11.36 -36.38 48.94
C ALA A 7 12.15 -35.33 48.11
N ASP A 8 11.51 -34.22 47.75
CA ASP A 8 11.30 -33.09 48.68
C ASP A 8 10.19 -32.13 48.18
N PRO A 9 9.60 -31.32 49.08
CA PRO A 9 8.36 -30.59 48.90
C PRO A 9 8.57 -29.09 48.61
N ALA A 10 7.44 -28.43 48.33
CA ALA A 10 7.13 -27.06 48.72
C ALA A 10 8.22 -25.99 48.43
N LEU A 11 8.10 -25.38 47.26
CA LEU A 11 8.06 -23.93 47.19
C LEU A 11 6.72 -23.52 46.59
N GLN A 12 5.71 -23.50 47.46
CA GLN A 12 4.66 -22.48 47.44
C GLN A 12 5.37 -21.13 47.50
N GLU A 13 4.98 -20.15 46.67
CA GLU A 13 4.74 -18.72 46.96
C GLU A 13 4.33 -18.09 45.61
N ALA A 14 3.03 -17.96 45.37
CA ALA A 14 2.26 -16.75 45.64
C ALA A 14 2.26 -15.82 44.43
N GLY A 15 1.06 -15.43 44.00
CA GLY A 15 0.90 -14.18 43.27
C GLY A 15 0.02 -14.26 42.04
N THR A 16 -1.23 -13.90 42.27
CA THR A 16 -2.02 -13.00 41.41
C THR A 16 -2.51 -13.52 40.07
N GLU A 17 -3.84 -13.61 40.00
CA GLU A 17 -4.65 -13.29 38.82
C GLU A 17 -3.88 -12.54 37.72
N GLN A 18 -3.72 -13.19 36.57
CA GLN A 18 -3.79 -12.50 35.27
C GLN A 18 -4.62 -13.35 34.31
N ALA A 19 -5.93 -13.41 34.60
CA ALA A 19 -6.94 -13.49 33.55
C ALA A 19 -6.91 -12.16 32.78
N ALA A 20 -5.94 -12.02 31.88
CA ALA A 20 -5.73 -10.97 30.87
C ALA A 20 -4.23 -11.06 30.53
N SER A 21 -3.79 -11.79 29.51
CA SER A 21 -3.60 -11.20 28.18
C SER A 21 -3.85 -12.23 27.07
N LEU A 22 -5.11 -12.63 26.90
CA LEU A 22 -5.67 -12.61 25.55
C LEU A 22 -5.98 -11.12 25.28
N GLU A 23 -5.84 -10.65 24.04
CA GLU A 23 -6.00 -9.25 23.61
C GLU A 23 -4.71 -8.40 23.68
N ALA A 24 -3.78 -8.67 22.77
CA ALA A 24 -3.30 -7.66 21.85
C ALA A 24 -2.63 -8.43 20.70
N SER A 25 -3.47 -8.89 19.75
CA SER A 25 -2.96 -8.90 18.39
C SER A 25 -2.44 -7.49 18.18
N ASP A 26 -1.17 -7.36 17.77
CA ASP A 26 -0.63 -6.13 17.23
C ASP A 26 -1.63 -5.72 16.13
N ASP A 27 -2.60 -4.89 16.52
CA ASP A 27 -3.38 -4.09 15.61
C ASP A 27 -2.30 -3.25 14.99
N PHE A 28 -1.93 -3.68 13.79
CA PHE A 28 -0.92 -3.09 12.98
C PHE A 28 -1.43 -1.69 12.65
N ASP A 29 -1.27 -0.78 13.61
CA ASP A 29 -1.42 0.66 13.46
C ASP A 29 -0.22 1.10 12.62
N LEU A 30 -0.20 0.59 11.40
CA LEU A 30 0.37 1.34 10.31
C LEU A 30 -0.35 2.67 10.36
N PRO A 31 0.36 3.81 10.47
CA PRO A 31 -0.29 5.07 10.28
C PRO A 31 -1.05 4.98 8.96
N ALA A 32 -2.33 5.36 8.97
CA ALA A 32 -3.16 5.51 7.76
C ALA A 32 -2.57 6.53 6.76
N SER A 33 -1.32 6.93 6.93
CA SER A 33 -0.36 7.24 5.86
C SER A 33 -0.17 6.03 4.94
N SER A 34 -1.24 5.68 4.22
CA SER A 34 -1.15 5.67 2.76
C SER A 34 0.14 5.04 2.23
N THR A 35 0.39 3.76 2.52
CA THR A 35 1.19 2.94 1.60
C THR A 35 0.35 2.85 0.33
N ARG A 36 0.32 3.95 -0.44
CA ARG A 36 -0.41 4.10 -1.68
C ARG A 36 0.29 3.17 -2.63
N TYR A 37 -0.22 1.94 -2.68
CA TYR A 37 0.18 0.92 -3.62
C TYR A 37 0.38 1.59 -4.98
N CYS A 38 1.60 1.53 -5.49
CA CYS A 38 1.94 2.14 -6.78
C CYS A 38 0.91 1.65 -7.81
N PRO A 39 0.27 2.55 -8.59
CA PRO A 39 -0.80 2.17 -9.49
C PRO A 39 -0.23 1.53 -10.77
N THR A 40 0.63 0.52 -10.65
CA THR A 40 1.35 -0.12 -11.75
C THR A 40 0.40 -0.78 -12.74
N GLU A 41 -0.65 -1.45 -12.24
CA GLU A 41 -1.68 -2.06 -13.10
C GLU A 41 -2.48 -0.98 -13.86
N LEU A 42 -2.90 0.06 -13.15
CA LEU A 42 -3.65 1.18 -13.72
C LEU A 42 -2.81 1.96 -14.75
N LEU A 43 -1.50 2.13 -14.50
CA LEU A 43 -0.53 2.69 -15.44
C LEU A 43 -0.33 1.77 -16.65
N GLY A 44 -0.25 0.45 -16.44
CA GLY A 44 -0.18 -0.53 -17.51
C GLY A 44 -1.38 -0.39 -18.47
N THR A 45 -2.59 -0.40 -17.94
CA THR A 45 -3.81 -0.20 -18.74
C THR A 45 -3.83 1.15 -19.43
N PHE A 46 -3.44 2.23 -18.74
CA PHE A 46 -3.34 3.56 -19.34
C PHE A 46 -2.39 3.59 -20.54
N THR A 47 -1.19 3.04 -20.40
CA THR A 47 -0.19 3.01 -21.48
C THR A 47 -0.66 2.18 -22.67
N LEU A 48 -1.34 1.06 -22.43
CA LEU A 48 -1.93 0.24 -23.50
C LEU A 48 -3.04 0.97 -24.25
N LEU A 49 -3.97 1.62 -23.54
CA LEU A 49 -5.04 2.39 -24.16
C LEU A 49 -4.49 3.57 -24.98
N MET A 50 -3.54 4.32 -24.42
CA MET A 50 -2.85 5.38 -25.15
C MET A 50 -2.13 4.86 -26.40
N ALA A 51 -1.47 3.70 -26.33
CA ALA A 51 -0.84 3.07 -27.48
C ALA A 51 -1.86 2.68 -28.55
N GLY A 52 -3.06 2.23 -28.15
CA GLY A 52 -4.20 1.99 -29.06
C GLY A 52 -4.64 3.24 -29.84
N HIS A 53 -4.46 4.44 -29.26
CA HIS A 53 -4.68 5.74 -29.93
C HIS A 53 -3.44 6.26 -30.68
N GLY A 54 -2.40 5.44 -30.87
CA GLY A 54 -1.16 5.82 -31.54
C GLY A 54 -0.22 6.69 -30.71
N ARG A 55 -0.38 6.71 -29.38
CA ARG A 55 0.43 7.49 -28.44
C ARG A 55 1.16 6.55 -27.48
N CYS A 56 2.44 6.29 -27.71
CA CYS A 56 3.24 5.54 -26.73
C CYS A 56 3.59 6.44 -25.53
N VAL A 57 3.30 5.95 -24.32
CA VAL A 57 3.62 6.61 -23.05
C VAL A 57 4.48 5.66 -22.22
N SER A 58 5.46 6.19 -21.50
CA SER A 58 6.34 5.41 -20.62
C SER A 58 5.89 5.52 -19.17
N SER A 59 5.47 4.39 -18.57
CA SER A 59 5.13 4.32 -17.14
C SER A 59 6.28 4.74 -16.24
N SER A 60 7.52 4.40 -16.61
CA SER A 60 8.71 4.80 -15.84
C SER A 60 8.93 6.31 -15.86
N MET A 61 8.68 6.98 -16.99
CA MET A 61 8.73 8.45 -17.03
C MET A 61 7.57 9.07 -16.27
N MET A 62 6.36 8.52 -16.35
CA MET A 62 5.24 9.01 -15.56
C MET A 62 5.54 8.90 -14.06
N LEU A 63 6.11 7.79 -13.59
CA LEU A 63 6.48 7.60 -12.18
C LEU A 63 7.70 8.43 -11.74
N GLY A 64 8.57 8.83 -12.67
CA GLY A 64 9.79 9.60 -12.37
C GLY A 64 9.63 11.11 -12.51
N ASP A 65 8.64 11.56 -13.29
CA ASP A 65 8.40 12.96 -13.61
C ASP A 65 6.91 13.29 -13.56
N ARG A 66 6.53 14.05 -12.52
CA ARG A 66 5.12 14.40 -12.26
C ARG A 66 4.54 15.26 -13.37
N GLU A 67 5.29 16.23 -13.88
CA GLU A 67 4.80 17.14 -14.93
C GLU A 67 4.48 16.37 -16.21
N TYR A 68 5.35 15.45 -16.61
CA TYR A 68 5.13 14.53 -17.71
C TYR A 68 3.88 13.69 -17.46
N ALA A 69 3.71 13.10 -16.27
CA ALA A 69 2.51 12.34 -15.94
C ALA A 69 1.24 13.19 -16.10
N MET A 70 1.20 14.37 -15.48
CA MET A 70 0.04 15.27 -15.53
C MET A 70 -0.29 15.71 -16.97
N TRP A 71 0.73 15.98 -17.78
CA TRP A 71 0.53 16.31 -19.19
C TRP A 71 -0.07 15.15 -19.99
N GLN A 72 0.39 13.92 -19.76
CA GLN A 72 -0.20 12.75 -20.44
C GLN A 72 -1.65 12.51 -19.99
N LEU A 73 -1.97 12.72 -18.71
CA LEU A 73 -3.32 12.60 -18.21
C LEU A 73 -4.26 13.66 -18.80
N ALA A 74 -3.82 14.92 -18.86
CA ALA A 74 -4.57 15.98 -19.53
C ALA A 74 -4.80 15.66 -21.01
N ARG A 75 -3.81 15.06 -21.68
CA ARG A 75 -3.94 14.62 -23.07
C ARG A 75 -4.96 13.50 -23.23
N ALA A 76 -4.96 12.53 -22.33
CA ALA A 76 -5.93 11.43 -22.33
C ALA A 76 -7.39 11.92 -22.27
N GLN A 77 -7.64 13.05 -21.58
CA GLN A 77 -8.97 13.68 -21.54
C GLN A 77 -9.46 14.22 -22.89
N THR A 78 -8.56 14.47 -23.84
CA THR A 78 -8.91 14.96 -25.19
C THR A 78 -9.27 13.85 -26.16
N LEU A 79 -9.05 12.58 -25.79
CA LEU A 79 -9.35 11.42 -26.64
C LEU A 79 -10.81 10.98 -26.46
N PRO A 80 -11.48 10.49 -27.52
CA PRO A 80 -12.87 10.02 -27.47
C PRO A 80 -12.96 8.60 -26.87
N ASP A 81 -12.33 8.37 -25.73
CA ASP A 81 -12.24 7.07 -25.07
C ASP A 81 -12.65 7.20 -23.60
N ASP A 82 -13.83 6.70 -23.27
CA ASP A 82 -14.41 6.86 -21.94
C ASP A 82 -13.65 6.07 -20.86
N GLU A 83 -13.12 4.90 -21.21
CA GLU A 83 -12.36 4.07 -20.29
C GLU A 83 -11.01 4.72 -19.96
N LEU A 84 -10.32 5.20 -20.99
CA LEU A 84 -9.08 5.94 -20.84
C LEU A 84 -9.27 7.19 -19.97
N ARG A 85 -10.37 7.93 -20.16
CA ARG A 85 -10.70 9.10 -19.31
C ARG A 85 -10.94 8.71 -17.85
N ARG A 86 -11.69 7.63 -17.61
CA ARG A 86 -11.94 7.12 -16.25
C ARG A 86 -10.63 6.71 -15.56
N ILE A 87 -9.73 6.06 -16.27
CA ILE A 87 -8.41 5.68 -15.76
C ILE A 87 -7.55 6.92 -15.49
N ALA A 88 -7.57 7.90 -16.41
CA ALA A 88 -6.80 9.13 -16.27
C ALA A 88 -7.19 9.92 -15.02
N VAL A 89 -8.48 10.01 -14.69
CA VAL A 89 -8.97 10.67 -13.46
C VAL A 89 -8.46 9.97 -12.19
N ARG A 90 -8.44 8.63 -12.18
CA ARG A 90 -7.92 7.87 -11.02
C ARG A 90 -6.41 8.07 -10.84
N LEU A 91 -5.68 8.05 -11.95
CA LEU A 91 -4.24 8.36 -11.94
C LEU A 91 -4.00 9.80 -11.50
N PHE A 92 -4.84 10.75 -11.92
CA PHE A 92 -4.72 12.15 -11.50
C PHE A 92 -4.71 12.27 -9.98
N ALA A 93 -5.63 11.61 -9.26
CA ALA A 93 -5.65 11.62 -7.79
C ALA A 93 -4.38 11.02 -7.15
N TYR A 94 -3.68 10.13 -7.85
CA TYR A 94 -2.40 9.58 -7.38
C TYR A 94 -1.23 10.54 -7.62
N PHE A 95 -1.15 11.16 -8.80
CA PHE A 95 -0.09 12.11 -9.13
C PHE A 95 -0.31 13.48 -8.48
N ASP A 96 -1.56 13.86 -8.22
CA ASP A 96 -1.92 15.13 -7.59
C ASP A 96 -1.50 15.19 -6.12
N ASP A 97 -1.47 14.04 -5.45
CA ASP A 97 -1.11 13.91 -4.04
C ASP A 97 0.35 14.33 -3.78
N GLU A 98 0.52 15.53 -3.20
CA GLU A 98 1.84 16.11 -2.92
C GLU A 98 2.69 15.27 -1.95
N HIS A 99 2.09 14.42 -1.12
CA HIS A 99 2.79 13.67 -0.08
C HIS A 99 3.58 12.47 -0.63
N GLY A 100 3.26 11.97 -1.83
CA GLY A 100 3.97 10.84 -2.46
C GLY A 100 5.18 11.25 -3.32
N TRP A 101 5.27 12.53 -3.69
CA TRP A 101 6.24 13.04 -4.69
C TRP A 101 7.24 14.04 -4.10
N GLY A 102 6.94 14.58 -2.91
CA GLY A 102 7.77 15.52 -2.18
C GLY A 102 8.59 14.86 -1.07
N HIS A 103 9.64 14.11 -1.42
CA HIS A 103 10.79 13.95 -0.52
C HIS A 103 12.09 13.62 -1.28
N ARG A 104 12.60 14.60 -2.03
CA ARG A 104 14.05 14.75 -2.17
C ARG A 104 14.47 15.90 -1.25
N LEU A 105 14.92 15.55 -0.05
CA LEU A 105 15.92 16.34 0.65
C LEU A 105 17.29 16.08 0.01
#